data_AF-A0AAD1WD10-F1
#
_entry.id   AF-A0AAD1WD10-F1
#
_cell.length_a   1.000
_cell.length_b   1.000
_cell.length_c   1.000
_cell.angle_alpha   90.00
_cell.angle_beta   90.00
_cell.angle_gamma   90.00
#
_symmetry.space_group_name_H-M   'P 1'
#
loop_
_entity.id
_entity.type
_entity.pdbx_description
1 polymer ?
#
loop_
_entity_poly.entity_id
_entity_poly.type
_entity_poly.pdbx_seq_one_letter_code
_entity_poly.pdbx_strand_id
1 'polypeptide(L)'
;MYKPHDQGRMGLPEIEKYYRAAHIAPLIAASHRQTPLAWVELERSRARGISLPALAWLPTSLRPKTSELLPTTNLTLSIWDNYHRKRGTTTSFSPATPMEALRQLIPDFNYKLWQRHGINTLSQILQGDRLKPLTDICTEYKLTKTATFSYIQLQSWIKLNKPQQTAAPPDPH
;
A
#
# COMPACT_ATOMS: atom_id res chain seq x y z
N MET A 1 -5.12 -13.40 -25.95
CA MET A 1 -4.26 -14.24 -26.83
C MET A 1 -3.53 -15.26 -25.97
N TYR A 2 -3.99 -16.52 -25.98
CA TYR A 2 -3.34 -17.66 -25.31
C TYR A 2 -2.25 -18.21 -26.25
N LYS A 3 -1.04 -18.47 -25.73
CA LYS A 3 0.10 -19.02 -26.47
C LYS A 3 0.03 -20.56 -26.57
N PRO A 4 0.64 -21.16 -27.61
CA PRO A 4 0.38 -22.53 -28.03
C PRO A 4 0.96 -23.60 -27.09
N HIS A 5 0.36 -24.78 -27.20
CA HIS A 5 0.30 -25.86 -26.23
C HIS A 5 1.39 -26.94 -26.46
N ASP A 6 2.63 -26.54 -26.76
CA ASP A 6 3.63 -27.43 -27.39
C ASP A 6 4.90 -27.71 -26.58
N GLN A 7 4.84 -27.66 -25.25
CA GLN A 7 5.85 -28.26 -24.39
C GLN A 7 5.13 -29.01 -23.29
N GLY A 8 5.40 -30.32 -23.16
CA GLY A 8 4.76 -31.28 -22.25
C GLY A 8 4.82 -30.91 -20.77
N ARG A 9 4.16 -29.84 -20.41
CA ARG A 9 3.82 -29.43 -19.06
C ARG A 9 2.32 -29.64 -19.00
N MET A 10 1.91 -30.64 -18.22
CA MET A 10 0.52 -30.77 -17.75
C MET A 10 0.02 -29.34 -17.50
N GLY A 11 -1.10 -28.93 -18.12
CA GLY A 11 -1.60 -27.54 -18.22
C GLY A 11 -1.97 -26.89 -16.88
N LEU A 12 -1.28 -27.27 -15.81
CA LEU A 12 -1.29 -26.73 -14.48
C LEU A 12 -0.86 -25.27 -14.55
N PRO A 13 -1.66 -24.38 -13.96
CA PRO A 13 -1.22 -23.03 -13.72
C PRO A 13 0.11 -23.02 -12.95
N GLU A 14 0.94 -22.00 -13.18
CA GLU A 14 2.20 -21.82 -12.48
C GLU A 14 1.95 -21.71 -10.96
N ILE A 15 2.20 -22.82 -10.24
CA ILE A 15 1.85 -23.00 -8.83
C ILE A 15 2.46 -21.89 -7.96
N GLU A 16 3.68 -21.43 -8.31
CA GLU A 16 4.34 -20.31 -7.64
C GLU A 16 3.52 -19.01 -7.70
N LYS A 17 2.89 -18.72 -8.85
CA LYS A 17 2.05 -17.53 -9.01
C LYS A 17 0.77 -17.65 -8.18
N TYR A 18 0.16 -18.84 -8.14
CA TYR A 18 -1.01 -19.10 -7.31
C TYR A 18 -0.68 -18.99 -5.82
N TYR A 19 0.43 -19.56 -5.38
CA TYR A 19 0.91 -19.47 -4.00
C TYR A 19 1.11 -18.00 -3.57
N ARG A 20 1.75 -17.18 -4.41
CA ARG A 20 1.91 -15.75 -4.14
C ARG A 20 0.57 -15.01 -4.12
N ALA A 21 -0.30 -15.29 -5.08
CA ALA A 21 -1.63 -14.67 -5.16
C ALA A 21 -2.48 -15.02 -3.94
N ALA A 22 -2.42 -16.26 -3.45
CA ALA A 22 -3.15 -16.71 -2.28
C ALA A 22 -2.74 -15.95 -1.00
N HIS A 23 -1.47 -15.57 -0.87
CA HIS A 23 -1.00 -14.80 0.30
C HIS A 23 -1.22 -13.29 0.15
N ILE A 24 -1.22 -12.76 -1.08
CA ILE A 24 -1.48 -11.33 -1.34
C ILE A 24 -2.98 -11.01 -1.36
N ALA A 25 -3.84 -11.92 -1.80
CA ALA A 25 -5.28 -11.68 -1.91
C ALA A 25 -5.95 -11.26 -0.58
N PRO A 26 -5.61 -11.86 0.58
CA PRO A 26 -6.11 -11.42 1.88
C PRO A 26 -5.70 -9.98 2.23
N LEU A 27 -4.48 -9.57 1.86
CA LEU A 27 -3.99 -8.20 2.06
C LEU A 27 -4.82 -7.19 1.23
N ILE A 28 -5.11 -7.53 -0.03
CA ILE A 28 -5.97 -6.70 -0.90
C ILE A 28 -7.39 -6.66 -0.34
N ALA A 29 -7.95 -7.81 0.06
CA ALA A 29 -9.28 -7.89 0.65
C ALA A 29 -9.40 -7.04 1.92
N ALA A 30 -8.36 -7.04 2.76
CA ALA A 30 -8.31 -6.20 3.96
C ALA A 30 -8.23 -4.69 3.65
N SER A 31 -7.71 -4.31 2.48
CA SER A 31 -7.62 -2.91 2.05
C SER A 31 -8.95 -2.32 1.56
N HIS A 32 -9.84 -3.16 1.02
CA HIS A 32 -11.11 -2.72 0.40
C HIS A 32 -12.35 -2.93 1.27
N ARG A 33 -12.27 -3.69 2.37
CA ARG A 33 -13.43 -3.99 3.20
C ARG A 33 -13.67 -2.91 4.25
N GLN A 34 -14.91 -2.44 4.31
CA GLN A 34 -15.39 -1.55 5.38
C GLN A 34 -15.53 -2.28 6.73
N THR A 35 -15.82 -3.58 6.70
CA THR A 35 -15.95 -4.41 7.90
C THR A 35 -14.75 -5.35 8.03
N PRO A 36 -13.97 -5.26 9.13
CA PRO A 36 -12.83 -6.13 9.34
C PRO A 36 -13.29 -7.57 9.57
N LEU A 37 -12.65 -8.51 8.87
CA LEU A 37 -12.80 -9.94 9.15
C LEU A 37 -12.14 -10.26 10.50
N ALA A 38 -12.66 -11.24 11.23
CA ALA A 38 -12.13 -11.60 12.56
C ALA A 38 -10.62 -11.87 12.57
N TRP A 39 -10.11 -12.54 11.52
CA TRP A 39 -8.67 -12.79 11.38
C TRP A 39 -7.85 -11.51 11.15
N VAL A 40 -8.40 -10.50 10.48
CA VAL A 40 -7.74 -9.19 10.28
C VAL A 40 -7.61 -8.45 11.61
N GLU A 41 -8.61 -8.56 12.47
CA GLU A 41 -8.57 -7.95 13.81
C GLU A 41 -7.52 -8.62 14.70
N LEU A 42 -7.38 -9.94 14.61
CA LEU A 42 -6.31 -10.68 15.30
C LEU A 42 -4.92 -10.17 14.85
N GLU A 43 -4.70 -10.04 13.55
CA GLU A 43 -3.45 -9.51 12.99
C GLU A 43 -3.18 -8.08 13.47
N ARG A 44 -4.21 -7.23 13.47
CA ARG A 44 -4.11 -5.84 13.94
C ARG A 44 -3.72 -5.75 15.43
N SER A 45 -4.28 -6.62 16.26
CA SER A 45 -3.98 -6.66 17.70
C SER A 45 -2.50 -6.97 17.97
N ARG A 46 -1.89 -7.84 17.14
CA ARG A 46 -0.47 -8.22 17.23
C ARG A 46 0.45 -7.16 16.61
N ALA A 47 -0.01 -6.48 15.57
CA ALA A 47 0.72 -5.41 14.88
C ALA A 47 0.67 -4.03 15.60
N ARG A 48 0.50 -3.99 16.93
CA ARG A 48 0.42 -2.75 17.73
C ARG A 48 -0.64 -1.76 17.22
N GLY A 49 -1.75 -2.27 16.70
CA GLY A 49 -2.87 -1.47 16.20
C GLY A 49 -2.71 -0.98 14.75
N ILE A 50 -1.57 -1.25 14.09
CA ILE A 50 -1.35 -0.94 12.68
C ILE A 50 -2.11 -1.96 11.82
N SER A 51 -2.89 -1.48 10.85
CA SER A 51 -3.58 -2.38 9.92
C SER A 51 -2.62 -3.14 9.00
N LEU A 52 -3.00 -4.37 8.63
CA LEU A 52 -2.22 -5.20 7.70
C LEU A 52 -1.96 -4.52 6.34
N PRO A 53 -2.94 -3.82 5.72
CA PRO A 53 -2.71 -2.98 4.54
C PRO A 53 -1.62 -1.92 4.77
N ALA A 54 -1.63 -1.24 5.91
CA ALA A 54 -0.65 -0.20 6.21
C ALA A 54 0.76 -0.79 6.30
N LEU A 55 0.93 -1.95 6.96
CA LEU A 55 2.24 -2.63 7.07
C LEU A 55 2.89 -2.92 5.72
N ALA A 56 2.10 -3.32 4.71
CA ALA A 56 2.63 -3.65 3.39
C ALA A 56 3.26 -2.44 2.68
N TRP A 57 2.77 -1.23 2.96
CA TRP A 57 3.31 0.02 2.40
C TRP A 57 4.40 0.66 3.26
N LEU A 58 4.70 0.12 4.44
CA LEU A 58 5.81 0.59 5.25
C LEU A 58 7.14 -0.02 4.79
N PRO A 59 8.24 0.75 4.82
CA PRO A 59 9.60 0.23 4.76
C PRO A 59 9.81 -0.84 5.84
N THR A 60 10.60 -1.87 5.53
CA THR A 60 10.91 -2.96 6.47
C THR A 60 11.50 -2.45 7.79
N SER A 61 12.23 -1.33 7.78
CA SER A 61 12.79 -0.67 8.98
C SER A 61 11.75 -0.05 9.91
N LEU A 62 10.55 0.29 9.41
CA LEU A 62 9.47 0.90 10.18
C LEU A 62 8.39 -0.11 10.61
N ARG A 63 8.54 -1.38 10.23
CA ARG A 63 7.60 -2.44 10.61
C ARG A 63 7.92 -2.97 12.02
N PRO A 64 6.92 -3.51 12.74
CA PRO A 64 7.15 -4.26 13.97
C PRO A 64 8.15 -5.41 13.74
N LYS A 65 8.86 -5.82 14.80
CA LYS A 65 9.79 -6.95 14.72
C LYS A 65 9.02 -8.22 14.33
N THR A 66 9.68 -9.12 13.59
CA THR A 66 9.11 -10.41 13.16
C THR A 66 8.49 -11.20 14.32
N SER A 67 9.08 -11.13 15.52
CA SER A 67 8.58 -11.78 16.74
C SER A 67 7.23 -11.24 17.26
N GLU A 68 6.85 -10.04 16.82
CA GLU A 68 5.62 -9.36 17.24
C GLU A 68 4.46 -9.61 16.27
N LEU A 69 4.75 -10.06 15.05
CA LEU A 69 3.78 -10.34 14.00
C LEU A 69 3.45 -11.83 13.96
N LEU A 70 2.24 -12.17 13.50
CA LEU A 70 1.90 -13.56 13.26
C LEU A 70 2.73 -14.13 12.10
N PRO A 71 3.05 -15.44 12.10
CA PRO A 71 3.83 -16.07 11.04
C PRO A 71 3.23 -15.87 9.64
N THR A 72 1.91 -15.89 9.54
CA THR A 72 1.12 -15.63 8.33
C THR A 72 1.35 -14.22 7.77
N THR A 73 1.35 -13.21 8.64
CA THR A 73 1.67 -11.82 8.26
C THR A 73 3.11 -11.66 7.82
N ASN A 74 4.07 -12.23 8.57
CA ASN A 74 5.48 -12.18 8.19
C ASN A 74 5.73 -12.78 6.80
N LEU A 75 5.13 -13.94 6.52
CA LEU A 75 5.22 -14.60 5.24
C LEU A 75 4.59 -13.76 4.12
N THR A 76 3.42 -13.20 4.37
CA THR A 76 2.71 -12.33 3.41
C THR A 76 3.53 -11.09 3.07
N LEU A 77 4.07 -10.41 4.08
CA LEU A 77 4.93 -9.23 3.90
C LEU A 77 6.23 -9.59 3.18
N SER A 78 6.81 -10.75 3.46
CA SER A 78 8.01 -11.23 2.76
C SER A 78 7.76 -11.48 1.27
N ILE A 79 6.60 -12.07 0.94
CA ILE A 79 6.18 -12.27 -0.45
C ILE A 79 5.92 -10.94 -1.15
N TRP A 80 5.25 -10.01 -0.47
CA TRP A 80 5.01 -8.66 -0.97
C TRP A 80 6.32 -7.92 -1.28
N ASP A 81 7.27 -7.91 -0.35
CA ASP A 81 8.57 -7.29 -0.54
C ASP A 81 9.37 -7.94 -1.67
N ASN A 82 9.33 -9.28 -1.76
CA ASN A 82 9.98 -10.01 -2.84
C ASN A 82 9.40 -9.64 -4.21
N TYR A 83 8.07 -9.53 -4.29
CA TYR A 83 7.36 -9.14 -5.50
C TYR A 83 7.77 -7.74 -5.99
N HIS A 84 7.81 -6.77 -5.07
CA HIS A 84 8.23 -5.40 -5.41
C HIS A 84 9.72 -5.30 -5.74
N ARG A 85 10.58 -6.04 -5.03
CA ARG A 85 12.02 -6.09 -5.29
C ARG A 85 12.32 -6.64 -6.68
N LYS A 86 11.67 -7.75 -7.08
CA LYS A 86 11.84 -8.35 -8.41
C LYS A 86 11.40 -7.44 -9.56
N ARG A 87 10.49 -6.50 -9.30
CA ARG A 87 9.98 -5.55 -10.29
C ARG A 87 10.70 -4.21 -10.32
N GLY A 88 11.71 -4.03 -9.46
CA GLY A 88 12.40 -2.73 -9.31
C GLY A 88 11.48 -1.61 -8.82
N THR A 89 10.26 -1.93 -8.36
CA THR A 89 9.32 -0.96 -7.80
C THR A 89 9.63 -0.79 -6.32
N THR A 90 10.83 -0.32 -6.02
CA THR A 90 11.20 0.05 -4.67
C THR A 90 10.67 1.46 -4.41
N THR A 91 9.83 1.58 -3.39
CA THR A 91 9.61 2.83 -2.63
C THR A 91 8.93 3.99 -3.36
N SER A 92 7.98 3.71 -4.23
CA SER A 92 6.99 4.73 -4.63
C SER A 92 5.66 4.37 -4.04
N PHE A 93 5.13 5.29 -3.24
CA PHE A 93 3.79 5.18 -2.69
C PHE A 93 2.79 4.87 -3.81
N SER A 94 1.78 4.07 -3.50
CA SER A 94 0.72 3.77 -4.43
C SER A 94 -0.48 4.64 -4.10
N PRO A 95 -1.36 4.94 -5.07
CA PRO A 95 -2.70 5.43 -4.75
C PRO A 95 -3.43 4.51 -3.75
N ALA A 96 -3.11 3.22 -3.72
CA ALA A 96 -3.66 2.27 -2.76
C ALA A 96 -3.07 2.38 -1.33
N THR A 97 -2.07 3.23 -1.11
CA THR A 97 -1.45 3.39 0.22
C THR A 97 -2.47 3.95 1.22
N PRO A 98 -2.71 3.27 2.35
CA PRO A 98 -3.58 3.75 3.41
C PRO A 98 -3.01 5.00 4.10
N MET A 99 -3.90 5.92 4.48
CA MET A 99 -3.53 7.13 5.25
C MET A 99 -2.88 6.79 6.59
N GLU A 100 -3.24 5.65 7.17
CA GLU A 100 -2.64 5.14 8.42
C GLU A 100 -1.13 4.88 8.27
N ALA A 101 -0.67 4.38 7.11
CA ALA A 101 0.75 4.14 6.85
C ALA A 101 1.55 5.45 6.88
N LEU A 102 0.94 6.54 6.38
CA LEU A 102 1.58 7.86 6.33
C LEU A 102 1.93 8.41 7.71
N ARG A 103 1.20 8.01 8.77
CA ARG A 103 1.56 8.39 10.15
C ARG A 103 2.97 7.97 10.53
N GLN A 104 3.43 6.82 10.04
CA GLN A 104 4.78 6.33 10.34
C GLN A 104 5.83 6.93 9.40
N LEU A 105 5.41 7.44 8.25
CA LEU A 105 6.30 7.96 7.20
C LEU A 105 6.51 9.47 7.31
N ILE A 106 5.53 10.18 7.85
CA ILE A 106 5.49 11.64 7.97
C ILE A 106 5.35 11.99 9.46
N PRO A 107 6.34 12.66 10.06
CA PRO A 107 6.26 13.13 11.45
C PRO A 107 5.02 13.99 11.70
N ASP A 108 4.35 13.77 12.84
CA ASP A 108 3.16 14.50 13.29
C ASP A 108 1.96 14.50 12.33
N PHE A 109 1.92 13.56 11.38
CA PHE A 109 0.80 13.47 10.44
C PHE A 109 -0.49 13.02 11.12
N ASN A 110 -1.46 13.93 11.18
CA ASN A 110 -2.75 13.70 11.82
C ASN A 110 -3.72 12.91 10.93
N TYR A 111 -3.41 11.65 10.63
CA TYR A 111 -4.25 10.80 9.78
C TYR A 111 -5.69 10.60 10.32
N LYS A 112 -5.89 10.69 11.65
CA LYS A 112 -7.21 10.55 12.28
C LYS A 112 -8.19 11.64 11.83
N LEU A 113 -7.68 12.85 11.59
CA LEU A 113 -8.48 13.93 11.02
C LEU A 113 -9.01 13.52 9.63
N TRP A 114 -8.13 13.07 8.74
CA TRP A 114 -8.48 12.64 7.39
C TRP A 114 -9.47 11.45 7.39
N GLN A 115 -9.22 10.47 8.27
CA GLN A 115 -10.07 9.29 8.41
C GLN A 115 -11.50 9.65 8.87
N ARG A 116 -11.65 10.61 9.80
CA ARG A 116 -12.98 11.09 10.26
C ARG A 116 -13.81 11.71 9.13
N HIS A 117 -13.14 12.29 8.14
CA HIS A 117 -13.78 12.84 6.94
C HIS A 117 -13.94 11.81 5.81
N GLY A 118 -13.67 10.52 6.08
CA GLY A 118 -13.85 9.43 5.12
C GLY A 118 -12.67 9.19 4.17
N ILE A 119 -11.54 9.87 4.40
CA ILE A 119 -10.34 9.73 3.58
C ILE A 119 -9.43 8.67 4.21
N ASN A 120 -9.42 7.48 3.60
CA ASN A 120 -8.70 6.31 4.08
C ASN A 120 -7.49 5.94 3.21
N THR A 121 -7.47 6.35 1.94
CA THR A 121 -6.38 6.02 0.99
C THR A 121 -5.91 7.24 0.22
N LEU A 122 -4.67 7.21 -0.28
CA LEU A 122 -4.14 8.27 -1.13
C LEU A 122 -4.94 8.46 -2.43
N SER A 123 -5.55 7.40 -2.96
CA SER A 123 -6.33 7.46 -4.21
C SER A 123 -7.50 8.45 -4.17
N GLN A 124 -8.04 8.73 -2.99
CA GLN A 124 -9.18 9.66 -2.81
C GLN A 124 -8.77 11.13 -2.99
N ILE A 125 -7.50 11.43 -2.71
CA ILE A 125 -6.93 12.78 -2.76
C ILE A 125 -5.95 12.98 -3.91
N LEU A 126 -5.57 11.91 -4.60
CA LEU A 126 -4.78 11.95 -5.81
C LEU A 126 -5.70 12.00 -7.04
N GLN A 127 -5.34 12.85 -8.00
CA GLN A 127 -5.88 12.86 -9.35
C GLN A 127 -4.75 12.46 -10.29
N GLY A 128 -4.72 11.17 -10.67
CA GLY A 128 -3.57 10.58 -11.36
C GLY A 128 -2.34 10.57 -10.45
N ASP A 129 -1.26 11.24 -10.88
CA ASP A 129 0.02 11.33 -10.15
C ASP A 129 0.21 12.68 -9.41
N ARG A 130 -0.89 13.42 -9.20
CA ARG A 130 -0.87 14.73 -8.54
C ARG A 130 -1.89 14.79 -7.41
N LEU A 131 -1.51 15.43 -6.32
CA LEU A 131 -2.42 15.74 -5.22
C LEU A 131 -3.43 16.80 -5.68
N LYS A 132 -4.72 16.56 -5.42
CA LYS A 132 -5.80 17.53 -5.67
C LYS A 132 -5.52 18.83 -4.90
N PRO A 133 -5.90 20.00 -5.43
CA PRO A 133 -5.81 21.25 -4.68
C PRO A 133 -6.53 21.16 -3.33
N LEU A 134 -5.99 21.81 -2.30
CA LEU A 134 -6.59 21.79 -0.97
C LEU A 134 -8.03 22.33 -0.98
N THR A 135 -8.35 23.29 -1.84
CA THR A 135 -9.72 23.82 -2.03
C THR A 135 -10.71 22.74 -2.43
N ASP A 136 -10.30 21.86 -3.34
CA ASP A 136 -11.14 20.82 -3.91
C ASP A 136 -11.35 19.71 -2.88
N ILE A 137 -10.29 19.34 -2.15
CA ILE A 137 -10.37 18.37 -1.06
C ILE A 137 -11.25 18.92 0.08
N CYS A 138 -11.11 20.20 0.43
CA CYS A 138 -11.91 20.84 1.47
C CYS A 138 -13.40 20.90 1.10
N THR A 139 -13.73 21.15 -0.17
CA THR A 139 -15.12 21.16 -0.64
C THR A 139 -15.72 19.76 -0.72
N GLU A 140 -14.96 18.77 -1.23
CA GLU A 140 -15.40 17.38 -1.37
C GLU A 140 -15.61 16.67 -0.02
N TYR A 141 -14.67 16.84 0.91
CA TYR A 141 -14.66 16.11 2.20
C TYR A 141 -15.02 16.98 3.42
N LYS A 142 -15.40 18.24 3.21
CA LYS A 142 -15.77 19.21 4.27
C LYS A 142 -14.68 19.35 5.34
N LEU A 143 -13.41 19.35 4.94
CA LEU A 143 -12.28 19.48 5.86
C LEU A 143 -12.13 20.91 6.40
N THR A 144 -11.85 21.01 7.69
CA THR A 144 -11.52 22.28 8.35
C THR A 144 -10.12 22.77 7.97
N LYS A 145 -9.88 24.10 8.04
CA LYS A 145 -8.55 24.72 7.81
C LYS A 145 -7.41 24.15 8.66
N THR A 146 -7.71 23.41 9.72
CA THR A 146 -6.72 22.67 10.54
C THR A 146 -5.99 21.57 9.75
N ALA A 147 -6.56 21.09 8.64
CA ALA A 147 -5.93 20.10 7.76
C ALA A 147 -4.81 20.68 6.88
N THR A 148 -4.69 22.01 6.77
CA THR A 148 -3.74 22.71 5.88
C THR A 148 -2.29 22.27 6.13
N PHE A 149 -1.89 22.19 7.41
CA PHE A 149 -0.54 21.78 7.76
C PHE A 149 -0.25 20.33 7.30
N SER A 150 -1.16 19.39 7.60
CA SER A 150 -1.03 18.00 7.17
C SER A 150 -1.05 17.83 5.65
N TYR A 151 -1.78 18.70 4.92
CA TYR A 151 -1.76 18.74 3.46
C TYR A 151 -0.39 19.16 2.92
N ILE A 152 0.23 20.20 3.50
CA ILE A 152 1.56 20.67 3.09
C ILE A 152 2.63 19.60 3.36
N GLN A 153 2.54 18.92 4.52
CA GLN A 153 3.42 17.81 4.85
C GLN A 153 3.30 16.69 3.81
N LEU A 154 2.07 16.31 3.46
CA LEU A 154 1.80 15.29 2.46
C LEU A 154 2.33 15.69 1.08
N GLN A 155 2.08 16.93 0.67
CA GLN A 155 2.55 17.45 -0.61
C GLN A 155 4.08 17.42 -0.70
N SER A 156 4.77 17.82 0.38
CA SER A 156 6.24 17.79 0.47
C SER A 156 6.76 16.35 0.41
N TRP A 157 6.12 15.44 1.14
CA TRP A 157 6.48 14.03 1.14
C TRP A 157 6.29 13.37 -0.23
N ILE A 158 5.15 13.63 -0.90
CA ILE A 158 4.89 13.14 -2.27
C ILE A 158 5.97 13.61 -3.23
N LYS A 159 6.34 14.90 -3.18
CA LYS A 159 7.40 15.46 -4.04
C LYS A 159 8.75 14.77 -3.86
N LEU A 160 9.12 14.44 -2.63
CA LEU A 160 10.38 13.77 -2.30
C LEU A 160 10.39 12.29 -2.71
N ASN A 161 9.24 11.62 -2.66
CA ASN A 161 9.11 10.16 -2.87
C ASN A 161 8.48 9.81 -4.23
N LYS A 162 8.43 10.76 -5.17
CA LYS A 162 7.96 10.46 -6.53
C LYS A 162 8.87 9.39 -7.15
N PRO A 163 8.32 8.34 -7.78
CA PRO A 163 9.12 7.43 -8.57
C PRO A 163 9.88 8.25 -9.61
N GLN A 164 11.21 8.25 -9.53
CA GLN A 164 12.00 8.53 -10.71
C GLN A 164 11.62 7.42 -11.70
N GLN A 165 10.95 7.79 -12.80
CA GLN A 165 10.74 6.86 -13.90
C GLN A 165 12.14 6.46 -14.37
N THR A 166 12.62 5.29 -13.95
CA THR A 166 13.76 4.67 -14.59
C THR A 166 13.33 4.36 -16.01
N ALA A 167 14.00 5.02 -16.97
CA ALA A 167 13.83 4.76 -18.38
C ALA A 167 13.88 3.25 -18.62
N ALA A 168 12.98 2.76 -19.49
CA ALA A 168 12.92 1.36 -19.87
C ALA A 168 14.34 0.86 -20.27
N PRO A 169 14.75 -0.35 -19.84
CA PRO A 169 16.00 -0.91 -20.33
C PRO A 169 15.93 -1.01 -21.87
N PRO A 170 17.01 -0.67 -22.59
CA PRO A 170 17.03 -0.78 -24.05
C PRO A 170 16.75 -2.23 -24.45
N ASP A 171 15.87 -2.39 -25.44
CA ASP A 171 15.53 -3.70 -26.00
C ASP A 171 16.81 -4.44 -26.44
N PRO A 172 16.99 -5.71 -26.05
CA PRO A 172 18.05 -6.54 -26.62
C PRO A 172 17.68 -6.85 -28.07
N HIS A 173 18.36 -6.18 -29.01
CA HIS A 173 18.45 -6.58 -30.41
C HIS A 173 19.26 -7.87 -30.57
#